data_AF-A0A530BFW7-F1
#
_entry.id   AF-A0A530BFW7-F1
#
_cell.length_a   1.000
_cell.length_b   1.000
_cell.length_c   1.000
_cell.angle_alpha   90.00
_cell.angle_beta   90.00
_cell.angle_gamma   90.00
#
_symmetry.space_group_name_H-M   'P 1'
#
loop_
_entity.id
_entity.type
_entity.pdbx_description
1 polymer ?
#
loop_
_entity_poly.entity_id
_entity_poly.type
_entity_poly.pdbx_seq_one_letter_code
_entity_poly.pdbx_strand_id
1 'polypeptide(L)'
;PLHASNPTELMLLADLALYESKAAGRGRVTVFDEEMLSDKRYRRLVERELRAAVYLGELELHYQPIVGTEGSIDALEGLIRWRHPVRGLISPAEFIPIAERSTLIDMIGEWVFKRACADIGHFPGRRISINVSGEQLKRDEIVTMCDRILRETGRSASEFIIEITETVATAATAEILRRLEALRGLGFHIALDDFGTGHCGFNYLKTLPIDSVKIDRSYIRSLAHDQVAQIFVSALAQIARIQDITIVAEGVETAEEFTLARTAGCSRFQGYFFGKPAPRDKASALCA
;
A
#
# COMPACT_ATOMS: atom_id res chain seq x y z
N PRO A 1 -33.23 -23.65 9.75
CA PRO A 1 -31.79 -23.32 9.90
C PRO A 1 -31.11 -24.36 10.79
N LEU A 2 -30.19 -25.16 10.26
CA LEU A 2 -29.57 -26.29 10.99
C LEU A 2 -28.36 -25.90 11.84
N HIS A 3 -27.93 -24.64 11.78
CA HIS A 3 -26.63 -24.20 12.31
C HIS A 3 -26.62 -23.81 13.80
N ALA A 4 -27.77 -23.69 14.46
CA ALA A 4 -27.85 -23.34 15.88
C ALA A 4 -29.17 -23.81 16.52
N SER A 5 -29.14 -24.03 17.84
CA SER A 5 -30.31 -24.49 18.61
C SER A 5 -31.11 -23.35 19.24
N ASN A 6 -30.63 -22.11 19.19
CA ASN A 6 -31.36 -20.93 19.68
C ASN A 6 -31.30 -19.74 18.69
N PRO A 7 -32.29 -18.83 18.71
CA PRO A 7 -32.37 -17.73 17.75
C PRO A 7 -31.21 -16.73 17.83
N THR A 8 -30.69 -16.46 19.03
CA THR A 8 -29.60 -15.49 19.25
C THR A 8 -28.30 -15.96 18.62
N GLU A 9 -27.96 -17.22 18.82
CA GLU A 9 -26.81 -17.86 18.22
C GLU A 9 -26.97 -17.95 16.70
N LEU A 10 -28.17 -18.31 16.21
CA LEU A 10 -28.43 -18.32 14.78
C LEU A 10 -28.23 -16.95 14.14
N MET A 11 -28.65 -15.87 14.82
CA MET A 11 -28.45 -14.49 14.37
C MET A 11 -26.95 -14.14 14.33
N LEU A 12 -26.18 -14.55 15.35
CA LEU A 12 -24.73 -14.35 15.41
C LEU A 12 -24.00 -15.08 14.26
N LEU A 13 -24.41 -16.32 13.95
CA LEU A 13 -23.82 -17.10 12.87
C LEU A 13 -24.20 -16.54 11.49
N ALA A 14 -25.43 -16.04 11.34
CA ALA A 14 -25.85 -15.34 10.13
C ALA A 14 -25.07 -14.01 9.94
N ASP A 15 -24.80 -13.28 11.02
CA ASP A 15 -24.00 -12.05 10.98
C ASP A 15 -22.53 -12.36 10.64
N LEU A 16 -21.99 -13.49 11.14
CA LEU A 16 -20.65 -13.95 10.77
C LEU A 16 -20.56 -14.31 9.27
N ALA A 17 -21.55 -15.01 8.74
CA ALA A 17 -21.61 -15.34 7.30
C ALA A 17 -21.81 -14.08 6.43
N LEU A 18 -22.62 -13.12 6.88
CA LEU A 18 -22.77 -11.82 6.25
C LEU A 18 -21.45 -11.05 6.24
N TYR A 19 -20.69 -11.13 7.31
CA TYR A 19 -19.39 -10.49 7.44
C TYR A 19 -18.36 -11.08 6.48
N GLU A 20 -18.27 -12.41 6.37
CA GLU A 20 -17.41 -13.07 5.37
C GLU A 20 -17.81 -12.71 3.94
N SER A 21 -19.12 -12.64 3.68
CA SER A 21 -19.63 -12.17 2.38
C SER A 21 -19.12 -10.76 2.05
N LYS A 22 -19.15 -9.83 3.02
CA LYS A 22 -18.62 -8.47 2.83
C LYS A 22 -17.11 -8.46 2.59
N ALA A 23 -16.36 -9.26 3.35
CA ALA A 23 -14.89 -9.35 3.22
C ALA A 23 -14.45 -9.89 1.85
N ALA A 24 -15.23 -10.81 1.28
CA ALA A 24 -14.89 -11.44 0.01
C ALA A 24 -15.37 -10.61 -1.22
N GLY A 25 -16.10 -9.51 -1.02
CA GLY A 25 -16.54 -8.58 -2.06
C GLY A 25 -18.06 -8.54 -2.28
N ARG A 26 -18.55 -7.55 -3.03
CA ARG A 26 -20.00 -7.33 -3.26
C ARG A 26 -20.64 -8.39 -4.16
N GLY A 27 -21.98 -8.50 -4.10
CA GLY A 27 -22.77 -9.31 -5.04
C GLY A 27 -22.81 -10.82 -4.77
N ARG A 28 -22.53 -11.24 -3.52
CA ARG A 28 -22.48 -12.66 -3.14
C ARG A 28 -23.32 -12.99 -1.92
N VAL A 29 -23.66 -14.27 -1.80
CA VAL A 29 -24.34 -14.83 -0.64
C VAL A 29 -23.42 -15.89 -0.04
N THR A 30 -23.24 -15.83 1.28
CA THR A 30 -22.39 -16.74 2.02
C THR A 30 -23.24 -17.40 3.10
N VAL A 31 -23.21 -18.73 3.17
CA VAL A 31 -23.87 -19.53 4.20
C VAL A 31 -22.84 -19.82 5.29
N PHE A 32 -23.25 -19.78 6.55
CA PHE A 32 -22.36 -20.08 7.67
C PHE A 32 -21.72 -21.47 7.53
N ASP A 33 -20.42 -21.53 7.77
CA ASP A 33 -19.61 -22.74 7.89
C ASP A 33 -18.82 -22.71 9.21
N GLU A 34 -18.60 -23.85 9.86
CA GLU A 34 -17.83 -23.93 11.10
C GLU A 34 -16.38 -23.45 10.94
N GLU A 35 -15.80 -23.53 9.74
CA GLU A 35 -14.52 -22.92 9.40
C GLU A 35 -14.51 -21.40 9.60
N MET A 36 -15.67 -20.72 9.55
CA MET A 36 -15.75 -19.29 9.88
C MET A 36 -15.47 -19.02 11.36
N LEU A 37 -15.76 -19.98 12.25
CA LEU A 37 -15.41 -19.87 13.68
C LEU A 37 -13.91 -20.12 13.91
N SER A 38 -13.26 -20.96 13.10
CA SER A 38 -11.80 -21.14 13.17
C SER A 38 -11.08 -19.91 12.61
N ASP A 39 -11.55 -19.34 11.51
CA ASP A 39 -11.00 -18.10 10.93
C ASP A 39 -11.20 -16.89 11.86
N LYS A 40 -12.37 -16.76 12.51
CA LYS A 40 -12.58 -15.72 13.54
C LYS A 40 -11.61 -15.87 14.72
N ARG A 41 -11.34 -17.10 15.16
CA ARG A 41 -10.34 -17.38 16.21
C ARG A 41 -8.94 -17.05 15.74
N TYR A 42 -8.61 -17.39 14.50
CA TYR A 42 -7.34 -17.06 13.85
C TYR A 42 -7.09 -15.56 13.79
N ARG A 43 -8.07 -14.79 13.31
CA ARG A 43 -7.98 -13.32 13.23
C ARG A 43 -7.75 -12.68 14.59
N ARG A 44 -8.46 -13.13 15.64
CA ARG A 44 -8.25 -12.65 17.02
C ARG A 44 -6.86 -12.99 17.55
N LEU A 45 -6.35 -14.18 17.22
CA LEU A 45 -4.99 -14.58 17.58
C LEU A 45 -3.97 -13.65 16.91
N VAL A 46 -4.08 -13.47 15.59
CA VAL A 46 -3.22 -12.58 14.81
C VAL A 46 -3.28 -11.15 15.33
N GLU A 47 -4.46 -10.60 15.60
CA GLU A 47 -4.61 -9.24 16.14
C GLU A 47 -3.88 -9.08 17.48
N ARG A 48 -4.04 -10.04 18.39
CA ARG A 48 -3.37 -10.02 19.71
C ARG A 48 -1.85 -10.10 19.56
N GLU A 49 -1.36 -11.01 18.73
CA GLU A 49 0.07 -11.21 18.52
C GLU A 49 0.70 -10.02 17.77
N LEU A 50 0.02 -9.47 16.78
CA LEU A 50 0.48 -8.30 16.04
C LEU A 50 0.55 -7.06 16.94
N ARG A 51 -0.38 -6.90 17.88
CA ARG A 51 -0.30 -5.86 18.91
C ARG A 51 0.96 -6.00 19.77
N ALA A 52 1.35 -7.22 20.13
CA ALA A 52 2.59 -7.47 20.87
C ALA A 52 3.83 -7.23 19.97
N ALA A 53 3.78 -7.64 18.70
CA ALA A 53 4.86 -7.52 17.72
C ALA A 53 5.38 -6.09 17.55
N VAL A 54 4.48 -5.09 17.62
CA VAL A 54 4.83 -3.65 17.58
C VAL A 54 5.83 -3.27 18.68
N TYR A 55 5.70 -3.86 19.88
CA TYR A 55 6.56 -3.56 21.04
C TYR A 55 7.73 -4.52 21.18
N LEU A 56 7.60 -5.77 20.71
CA LEU A 56 8.60 -6.81 20.85
C LEU A 56 9.70 -6.78 19.76
N GLY A 57 9.64 -5.81 18.84
CA GLY A 57 10.65 -5.67 17.79
C GLY A 57 10.55 -6.76 16.71
N GLU A 58 9.35 -7.33 16.52
CA GLU A 58 9.11 -8.38 15.52
C GLU A 58 8.73 -7.83 14.15
N LEU A 59 8.50 -6.52 14.05
CA LEU A 59 8.27 -5.83 12.79
C LEU A 59 9.59 -5.34 12.20
N GLU A 60 9.74 -5.47 10.89
CA GLU A 60 10.87 -4.94 10.13
C GLU A 60 10.38 -4.30 8.82
N LEU A 61 11.11 -3.31 8.30
CA LEU A 61 10.88 -2.78 6.95
C LEU A 61 11.88 -3.41 5.98
N HIS A 62 11.35 -3.93 4.88
CA HIS A 62 12.14 -4.26 3.70
C HIS A 62 11.96 -3.13 2.69
N TYR A 63 12.99 -2.85 1.93
CA TYR A 63 13.02 -1.76 0.97
C TYR A 63 13.17 -2.33 -0.44
N GLN A 64 12.29 -1.92 -1.34
CA GLN A 64 12.38 -2.27 -2.76
C GLN A 64 12.73 -1.02 -3.59
N PRO A 65 13.73 -1.09 -4.48
CA PRO A 65 14.13 0.07 -5.27
C PRO A 65 13.07 0.46 -6.30
N ILE A 66 12.88 1.76 -6.45
CA ILE A 66 12.14 2.41 -7.54
C ILE A 66 13.17 3.18 -8.37
N VAL A 67 13.31 2.81 -9.64
CA VAL A 67 14.37 3.32 -10.52
C VAL A 67 13.87 4.30 -11.58
N GLY A 68 14.72 5.25 -11.94
CA GLY A 68 14.55 6.14 -13.09
C GLY A 68 14.86 5.46 -14.43
N THR A 69 14.66 6.20 -15.53
CA THR A 69 14.91 5.71 -16.91
C THR A 69 16.36 5.33 -17.16
N GLU A 70 17.29 6.02 -16.49
CA GLU A 70 18.74 5.79 -16.60
C GLU A 70 19.25 4.74 -15.60
N GLY A 71 18.36 4.09 -14.84
CA GLY A 71 18.71 3.06 -13.87
C GLY A 71 19.16 3.59 -12.49
N SER A 72 19.10 4.90 -12.24
CA SER A 72 19.31 5.46 -10.90
C SER A 72 18.18 5.04 -9.95
N ILE A 73 18.50 4.69 -8.71
CA ILE A 73 17.50 4.49 -7.67
C ILE A 73 17.09 5.86 -7.13
N ASP A 74 15.84 6.24 -7.35
CA ASP A 74 15.31 7.55 -6.97
C ASP A 74 14.53 7.48 -5.65
N ALA A 75 13.88 6.34 -5.40
CA ALA A 75 13.12 6.08 -4.19
C ALA A 75 13.18 4.59 -3.81
N LEU A 76 12.75 4.28 -2.60
CA LEU A 76 12.56 2.91 -2.13
C LEU A 76 11.19 2.76 -1.49
N GLU A 77 10.46 1.70 -1.84
CA GLU A 77 9.21 1.38 -1.16
C GLU A 77 9.48 0.60 0.13
N GLY A 78 9.02 1.15 1.26
CA GLY A 78 9.07 0.56 2.58
C GLY A 78 7.94 -0.44 2.78
N LEU A 79 8.28 -1.71 2.65
CA LEU A 79 7.36 -2.84 2.75
C LEU A 79 7.52 -3.53 4.10
N ILE A 80 6.49 -3.40 4.94
CA ILE A 80 6.49 -4.03 6.26
C ILE A 80 6.59 -5.56 6.15
N ARG A 81 7.28 -6.17 7.11
CA ARG A 81 7.32 -7.62 7.33
C ARG A 81 7.15 -7.90 8.81
N TRP A 82 6.47 -8.99 9.11
CA TRP A 82 6.35 -9.46 10.48
C TRP A 82 7.14 -10.76 10.65
N ARG A 83 8.24 -10.68 11.39
CA ARG A 83 9.11 -11.81 11.73
C ARG A 83 8.63 -12.46 13.03
N HIS A 84 7.62 -13.32 12.91
CA HIS A 84 7.07 -14.04 14.05
C HIS A 84 8.05 -15.12 14.55
N PRO A 85 8.27 -15.25 15.87
CA PRO A 85 9.29 -16.16 16.43
C PRO A 85 9.04 -17.64 16.09
N VAL A 86 7.78 -18.04 15.94
CA VAL A 86 7.41 -19.44 15.66
C VAL A 86 7.02 -19.66 14.20
N ARG A 87 6.43 -18.66 13.54
CA ARG A 87 5.82 -18.80 12.20
C ARG A 87 6.75 -18.30 11.08
N GLY A 88 7.87 -17.70 11.44
CA GLY A 88 8.76 -17.07 10.48
C GLY A 88 8.16 -15.78 9.93
N LEU A 89 8.44 -15.49 8.66
CA LEU A 89 8.04 -14.25 8.00
C LEU A 89 6.57 -14.31 7.56
N ILE A 90 5.71 -13.54 8.21
CA ILE A 90 4.29 -13.42 7.88
C ILE A 90 4.11 -12.28 6.87
N SER A 91 3.31 -12.55 5.84
CA SER A 91 3.03 -11.61 4.75
C SER A 91 2.12 -10.47 5.22
N PRO A 92 2.34 -9.21 4.78
CA PRO A 92 1.40 -8.10 4.99
C PRO A 92 -0.02 -8.41 4.54
N ALA A 93 -0.18 -9.17 3.44
CA ALA A 93 -1.49 -9.57 2.93
C ALA A 93 -2.31 -10.38 3.95
N GLU A 94 -1.66 -11.00 4.94
CA GLU A 94 -2.32 -11.78 5.98
C GLU A 94 -2.75 -10.91 7.17
N PHE A 95 -1.91 -9.97 7.60
CA PHE A 95 -2.12 -9.25 8.86
C PHE A 95 -2.64 -7.82 8.68
N ILE A 96 -2.40 -7.16 7.54
CA ILE A 96 -2.90 -5.80 7.26
C ILE A 96 -4.43 -5.77 7.25
N PRO A 97 -5.15 -6.67 6.57
CA PRO A 97 -6.62 -6.66 6.59
C PRO A 97 -7.21 -6.84 7.99
N ILE A 98 -6.49 -7.53 8.88
CA ILE A 98 -6.87 -7.71 10.29
C ILE A 98 -6.60 -6.42 11.07
N ALA A 99 -5.44 -5.79 10.85
CA ALA A 99 -5.09 -4.52 11.48
C ALA A 99 -6.07 -3.40 11.12
N GLU A 100 -6.49 -3.31 9.85
CA GLU A 100 -7.44 -2.31 9.35
C GLU A 100 -8.82 -2.39 10.02
N ARG A 101 -9.24 -3.60 10.42
CA ARG A 101 -10.50 -3.83 11.13
C ARG A 101 -10.45 -3.43 12.61
N SER A 102 -9.29 -2.99 13.08
CA SER A 102 -9.04 -2.56 14.45
C SER A 102 -8.33 -1.19 14.46
N THR A 103 -8.03 -0.67 15.64
CA THR A 103 -7.17 0.53 15.78
C THR A 103 -5.67 0.19 15.64
N LEU A 104 -5.34 -1.07 15.39
CA LEU A 104 -3.95 -1.52 15.27
C LEU A 104 -3.28 -1.00 14.00
N ILE A 105 -4.04 -0.71 12.95
CA ILE A 105 -3.49 -0.11 11.73
C ILE A 105 -2.83 1.25 11.99
N ASP A 106 -3.37 2.06 12.92
CA ASP A 106 -2.76 3.36 13.26
C ASP A 106 -1.42 3.15 13.99
N MET A 107 -1.37 2.17 14.90
CA MET A 107 -0.13 1.81 15.61
C MET A 107 0.95 1.29 14.66
N ILE A 108 0.55 0.47 13.68
CA ILE A 108 1.46 -0.03 12.64
C ILE A 108 1.93 1.11 11.75
N GLY A 109 1.05 2.01 11.33
CA GLY A 109 1.41 3.17 10.52
C GLY A 109 2.41 4.08 11.23
N GLU A 110 2.19 4.39 12.52
CA GLU A 110 3.15 5.14 13.33
C GLU A 110 4.50 4.40 13.43
N TRP A 111 4.48 3.09 13.67
CA TRP A 111 5.70 2.29 13.72
C TRP A 111 6.46 2.31 12.39
N VAL A 112 5.75 2.13 11.26
CA VAL A 112 6.31 2.16 9.91
C VAL A 112 6.95 3.50 9.63
N PHE A 113 6.25 4.61 9.92
CA PHE A 113 6.78 5.93 9.62
C PHE A 113 7.99 6.28 10.49
N LYS A 114 7.95 5.97 11.80
CA LYS A 114 9.14 6.12 12.67
C LYS A 114 10.33 5.31 12.17
N ARG A 115 10.11 4.08 11.71
CA ARG A 115 11.16 3.24 11.14
C ARG A 115 11.72 3.84 9.85
N ALA A 116 10.86 4.32 8.96
CA ALA A 116 11.27 5.01 7.73
C ALA A 116 12.11 6.26 8.04
N CYS A 117 11.71 7.08 9.02
CA CYS A 117 12.49 8.24 9.45
C CYS A 117 13.86 7.89 10.05
N ALA A 118 13.97 6.74 10.73
CA ALA A 118 15.24 6.24 11.23
C ALA A 118 16.15 5.74 10.09
N ASP A 119 15.56 5.11 9.08
CA ASP A 119 16.31 4.45 8.02
C ASP A 119 16.69 5.38 6.86
N ILE A 120 15.94 6.46 6.60
CA ILE A 120 16.15 7.39 5.47
C ILE A 120 17.60 7.93 5.36
N GLY A 121 18.28 8.11 6.50
CA GLY A 121 19.68 8.56 6.52
C GLY A 121 20.66 7.59 5.83
N HIS A 122 20.26 6.34 5.60
CA HIS A 122 21.05 5.32 4.89
C HIS A 122 20.81 5.32 3.37
N PHE A 123 19.91 6.18 2.88
CA PHE A 123 19.55 6.32 1.47
C PHE A 123 19.72 7.78 1.01
N PRO A 124 20.95 8.32 1.02
CA PRO A 124 21.19 9.75 0.82
C PRO A 124 20.66 10.23 -0.54
N GLY A 125 19.80 11.26 -0.52
CA GLY A 125 19.21 11.85 -1.73
C GLY A 125 18.11 11.00 -2.40
N ARG A 126 17.63 9.95 -1.72
CA ARG A 126 16.49 9.14 -2.18
C ARG A 126 15.29 9.40 -1.28
N ARG A 127 14.10 9.02 -1.72
CA ARG A 127 12.88 9.03 -0.90
C ARG A 127 12.51 7.65 -0.39
N ILE A 128 11.79 7.57 0.73
CA ILE A 128 11.12 6.33 1.16
C ILE A 128 9.62 6.48 0.94
N SER A 129 9.03 5.53 0.23
CA SER A 129 7.58 5.40 0.12
C SER A 129 7.01 4.55 1.24
N ILE A 130 5.89 4.96 1.81
CA ILE A 130 5.16 4.25 2.87
C ILE A 130 3.69 4.08 2.50
N ASN A 131 3.20 2.87 2.67
CA ASN A 131 1.81 2.53 2.44
C ASN A 131 0.93 3.06 3.58
N VAL A 132 -0.16 3.76 3.24
CA VAL A 132 -1.15 4.27 4.19
C VAL A 132 -2.52 3.69 3.86
N SER A 133 -3.12 3.02 4.85
CA SER A 133 -4.46 2.46 4.71
C SER A 133 -5.53 3.54 4.61
N GLY A 134 -6.59 3.25 3.85
CA GLY A 134 -7.79 4.08 3.81
C GLY A 134 -8.44 4.27 5.19
N GLU A 135 -8.34 3.29 6.09
CA GLU A 135 -8.87 3.41 7.45
C GLU A 135 -8.13 4.47 8.28
N GLN A 136 -6.83 4.65 8.04
CA GLN A 136 -6.03 5.70 8.68
C GLN A 136 -6.42 7.08 8.15
N LEU A 137 -6.70 7.21 6.84
CA LEU A 137 -7.09 8.48 6.20
C LEU A 137 -8.50 8.95 6.56
N LYS A 138 -9.33 8.09 7.14
CA LYS A 138 -10.63 8.49 7.70
C LYS A 138 -10.49 9.27 9.01
N ARG A 139 -9.33 9.18 9.67
CA ARG A 139 -9.04 9.74 10.99
C ARG A 139 -8.18 11.00 10.86
N ASP A 140 -8.43 12.03 11.67
CA ASP A 140 -7.64 13.27 11.63
C ASP A 140 -6.24 13.10 12.24
N GLU A 141 -6.09 12.06 13.05
CA GLU A 141 -4.88 11.68 13.75
C GLU A 141 -3.71 11.39 12.80
N ILE A 142 -3.95 10.98 11.54
CA ILE A 142 -2.86 10.70 10.59
C ILE A 142 -1.98 11.93 10.34
N VAL A 143 -2.59 13.10 10.12
CA VAL A 143 -1.85 14.33 9.80
C VAL A 143 -1.04 14.79 11.01
N THR A 144 -1.67 14.76 12.18
CA THR A 144 -1.02 15.18 13.44
C THR A 144 0.08 14.20 13.86
N MET A 145 -0.10 12.90 13.64
CA MET A 145 0.91 11.86 13.85
C MET A 145 2.13 12.10 12.95
N CYS A 146 1.92 12.36 11.66
CA CYS A 146 3.01 12.64 10.72
C CYS A 146 3.79 13.91 11.09
N ASP A 147 3.10 15.04 11.34
CA ASP A 147 3.76 16.30 11.75
C ASP A 147 4.58 16.11 13.04
N ARG A 148 4.00 15.43 14.03
CA ARG A 148 4.70 15.13 15.29
C ARG A 148 5.97 14.33 15.07
N ILE A 149 5.92 13.24 14.30
CA ILE A 149 7.11 12.39 14.06
C ILE A 149 8.18 13.14 13.27
N LEU A 150 7.80 13.94 12.27
CA LEU A 150 8.75 14.78 11.53
C LEU A 150 9.49 15.74 12.48
N ARG A 151 8.76 16.41 13.40
CA ARG A 151 9.36 17.29 14.40
C ARG A 151 10.26 16.55 15.39
N GLU A 152 9.84 15.38 15.87
CA GLU A 152 10.62 14.55 16.80
C GLU A 152 11.91 14.04 16.16
N THR A 153 11.88 13.68 14.87
CA THR A 153 13.01 13.09 14.15
C THR A 153 13.88 14.11 13.42
N GLY A 154 13.39 15.34 13.24
CA GLY A 154 14.04 16.39 12.47
C GLY A 154 14.11 16.10 10.96
N ARG A 155 13.30 15.16 10.46
CA ARG A 155 13.24 14.81 9.03
C ARG A 155 12.34 15.74 8.24
N SER A 156 12.59 15.86 6.94
CA SER A 156 11.72 16.59 6.03
C SER A 156 10.67 15.66 5.45
N ALA A 157 9.41 16.11 5.38
CA ALA A 157 8.35 15.37 4.71
C ALA A 157 8.67 15.07 3.24
N SER A 158 9.47 15.92 2.58
CA SER A 158 9.89 15.75 1.19
C SER A 158 10.80 14.55 0.93
N GLU A 159 11.34 13.94 2.00
CA GLU A 159 12.08 12.68 1.96
C GLU A 159 11.14 11.45 1.87
N PHE A 160 9.82 11.66 1.97
CA PHE A 160 8.84 10.58 2.02
C PHE A 160 7.73 10.71 0.98
N ILE A 161 7.25 9.55 0.55
CA ILE A 161 6.10 9.40 -0.34
C ILE A 161 5.03 8.62 0.44
N ILE A 162 3.78 9.10 0.41
CA ILE A 162 2.64 8.39 0.98
C ILE A 162 1.90 7.70 -0.16
N GLU A 163 1.83 6.38 -0.11
CA GLU A 163 1.08 5.56 -1.04
C GLU A 163 -0.33 5.29 -0.52
N ILE A 164 -1.31 5.54 -1.37
CA ILE A 164 -2.74 5.27 -1.12
C ILE A 164 -3.29 4.41 -2.25
N THR A 165 -4.15 3.45 -1.94
CA THR A 165 -4.69 2.56 -2.98
C THR A 165 -5.81 3.22 -3.79
N GLU A 166 -6.10 2.66 -4.96
CA GLU A 166 -7.23 3.03 -5.82
C GLU A 166 -8.59 3.00 -5.09
N THR A 167 -8.75 2.09 -4.12
CA THR A 167 -9.97 2.00 -3.31
C THR A 167 -10.15 3.23 -2.41
N VAL A 168 -9.06 3.79 -1.89
CA VAL A 168 -9.11 5.03 -1.10
C VAL A 168 -9.51 6.20 -2.00
N ALA A 169 -8.93 6.27 -3.20
CA ALA A 169 -9.23 7.29 -4.19
C ALA A 169 -10.71 7.30 -4.61
N THR A 170 -11.30 6.14 -4.86
CA THR A 170 -12.73 6.04 -5.24
C THR A 170 -13.68 6.32 -4.08
N ALA A 171 -13.27 6.03 -2.85
CA ALA A 171 -14.05 6.31 -1.64
C ALA A 171 -13.76 7.71 -1.07
N ALA A 172 -13.01 8.56 -1.77
CA ALA A 172 -12.55 9.85 -1.26
C ALA A 172 -13.72 10.79 -0.99
N THR A 173 -13.95 11.09 0.29
CA THR A 173 -14.84 12.17 0.75
C THR A 173 -14.08 13.48 0.80
N ALA A 174 -14.79 14.61 1.00
CA ALA A 174 -14.16 15.92 1.19
C ALA A 174 -13.13 15.90 2.34
N GLU A 175 -13.37 15.12 3.38
CA GLU A 175 -12.46 14.97 4.52
C GLU A 175 -11.17 14.22 4.15
N ILE A 176 -11.26 13.16 3.33
CA ILE A 176 -10.06 12.45 2.84
C ILE A 176 -9.24 13.39 1.96
N LEU A 177 -9.87 14.11 1.04
CA LEU A 177 -9.17 15.09 0.18
C LEU A 177 -8.46 16.16 1.01
N ARG A 178 -9.16 16.75 2.00
CA ARG A 178 -8.57 17.73 2.92
C ARG A 178 -7.35 17.18 3.66
N ARG A 179 -7.36 15.91 4.05
CA ARG A 179 -6.22 15.27 4.75
C ARG A 179 -5.06 15.00 3.81
N LEU A 180 -5.32 14.56 2.57
CA LEU A 180 -4.27 14.41 1.56
C LEU A 180 -3.62 15.77 1.24
N GLU A 181 -4.42 16.83 1.09
CA GLU A 181 -3.91 18.19 0.92
C GLU A 181 -3.11 18.66 2.13
N ALA A 182 -3.54 18.34 3.36
CA ALA A 182 -2.80 18.68 4.57
C ALA A 182 -1.46 17.93 4.65
N LEU A 183 -1.40 16.65 4.27
CA LEU A 183 -0.16 15.88 4.16
C LEU A 183 0.77 16.49 3.09
N ARG A 184 0.25 16.90 1.94
CA ARG A 184 1.04 17.66 0.94
C ARG A 184 1.52 19.00 1.47
N GLY A 185 0.69 19.68 2.26
CA GLY A 185 1.05 20.93 2.93
C GLY A 185 2.22 20.78 3.91
N LEU A 186 2.41 19.59 4.50
CA LEU A 186 3.61 19.26 5.28
C LEU A 186 4.85 19.02 4.40
N GLY A 187 4.65 18.68 3.12
CA GLY A 187 5.70 18.45 2.12
C GLY A 187 5.82 17.00 1.64
N PHE A 188 4.89 16.11 2.03
CA PHE A 188 4.86 14.73 1.51
C PHE A 188 4.50 14.73 0.02
N HIS A 189 5.10 13.81 -0.72
CA HIS A 189 4.55 13.42 -2.03
C HIS A 189 3.46 12.38 -1.83
N ILE A 190 2.39 12.43 -2.61
CA ILE A 190 1.30 11.46 -2.56
C ILE A 190 1.30 10.62 -3.84
N ALA A 191 1.37 9.32 -3.69
CA ALA A 191 1.31 8.35 -4.77
C ALA A 191 -0.01 7.58 -4.73
N LEU A 192 -0.65 7.43 -5.90
CA LEU A 192 -1.78 6.54 -6.09
C LEU A 192 -1.26 5.16 -6.50
N ASP A 193 -1.52 4.15 -5.68
CA ASP A 193 -1.09 2.77 -5.86
C ASP A 193 -2.20 1.88 -6.45
N ASP A 194 -1.79 0.73 -6.99
CA ASP A 194 -2.65 -0.29 -7.63
C ASP A 194 -3.50 0.24 -8.80
N PHE A 195 -3.02 1.27 -9.53
CA PHE A 195 -3.82 1.88 -10.59
C PHE A 195 -4.04 0.93 -11.77
N GLY A 196 -5.30 0.74 -12.13
CA GLY A 196 -5.75 -0.16 -13.20
C GLY A 196 -6.55 -1.35 -12.68
N THR A 197 -6.68 -1.54 -11.37
CA THR A 197 -7.35 -2.72 -10.80
C THR A 197 -8.88 -2.70 -10.90
N GLY A 198 -9.48 -1.61 -11.40
CA GLY A 198 -10.86 -1.59 -11.91
C GLY A 198 -11.83 -0.65 -11.18
N HIS A 199 -11.31 0.31 -10.43
CA HIS A 199 -12.06 1.22 -9.55
C HIS A 199 -11.96 2.71 -10.00
N CYS A 200 -10.84 3.19 -10.53
CA CYS A 200 -10.54 4.57 -10.90
C CYS A 200 -10.44 4.74 -12.42
N GLY A 201 -11.23 5.67 -12.95
CA GLY A 201 -11.03 6.21 -14.29
C GLY A 201 -10.08 7.42 -14.33
N PHE A 202 -9.71 7.87 -15.53
CA PHE A 202 -8.85 9.03 -15.76
C PHE A 202 -9.29 10.32 -15.06
N ASN A 203 -10.57 10.45 -14.72
CA ASN A 203 -11.10 11.65 -14.06
C ASN A 203 -10.52 11.84 -12.65
N TYR A 204 -10.16 10.76 -11.95
CA TYR A 204 -9.61 10.84 -10.60
C TYR A 204 -8.21 11.48 -10.57
N LEU A 205 -7.43 11.33 -11.65
CA LEU A 205 -6.13 11.99 -11.77
C LEU A 205 -6.28 13.51 -11.73
N LYS A 206 -7.38 14.05 -12.29
CA LYS A 206 -7.65 15.49 -12.31
C LYS A 206 -8.01 16.06 -10.94
N THR A 207 -8.65 15.27 -10.08
CA THR A 207 -9.27 15.77 -8.85
C THR A 207 -8.52 15.39 -7.60
N LEU A 208 -7.71 14.32 -7.64
CA LEU A 208 -6.94 13.90 -6.49
C LEU A 208 -5.65 14.70 -6.38
N PRO A 209 -5.29 15.14 -5.17
CA PRO A 209 -4.02 15.82 -4.94
C PRO A 209 -2.89 14.79 -4.90
N ILE A 210 -2.51 14.24 -6.05
CA ILE A 210 -1.41 13.26 -6.19
C ILE A 210 -0.24 13.84 -6.98
N ASP A 211 0.93 13.25 -6.79
CA ASP A 211 2.20 13.57 -7.46
C ASP A 211 2.69 12.41 -8.35
N SER A 212 2.24 11.18 -8.06
CA SER A 212 2.57 10.00 -8.85
C SER A 212 1.45 8.96 -8.87
N VAL A 213 1.49 8.10 -9.88
CA VAL A 213 0.60 6.94 -10.05
C VAL A 213 1.45 5.71 -10.31
N LYS A 214 1.20 4.64 -9.57
CA LYS A 214 1.81 3.32 -9.75
C LYS A 214 0.83 2.43 -10.51
N ILE A 215 1.25 1.97 -11.69
CA ILE A 215 0.46 1.09 -12.56
C ILE A 215 0.67 -0.34 -12.10
N ASP A 216 -0.42 -1.03 -11.74
CA ASP A 216 -0.36 -2.39 -11.23
C ASP A 216 0.32 -3.35 -12.24
N ARG A 217 1.04 -4.32 -11.67
CA ARG A 217 1.80 -5.33 -12.41
C ARG A 217 0.97 -6.10 -13.44
N SER A 218 -0.34 -6.27 -13.25
CA SER A 218 -1.19 -7.00 -14.20
C SER A 218 -1.22 -6.31 -15.57
N TYR A 219 -1.19 -4.98 -15.61
CA TYR A 219 -1.08 -4.20 -16.84
C TYR A 219 0.32 -4.27 -17.44
N ILE A 220 1.35 -4.19 -16.59
CA ILE A 220 2.75 -4.24 -17.06
C ILE A 220 3.05 -5.59 -17.74
N ARG A 221 2.59 -6.70 -17.15
CA ARG A 221 2.74 -8.05 -17.73
C ARG A 221 1.97 -8.24 -19.03
N SER A 222 0.83 -7.56 -19.21
CA SER A 222 0.03 -7.69 -20.43
C SER A 222 0.57 -6.87 -21.60
N LEU A 223 1.46 -5.88 -21.37
CA LEU A 223 1.99 -4.99 -22.41
C LEU A 223 2.55 -5.72 -23.62
N ALA A 224 3.20 -6.88 -23.46
CA ALA A 224 3.80 -7.60 -24.58
C ALA A 224 2.76 -8.22 -25.53
N HIS A 225 1.54 -8.49 -25.06
CA HIS A 225 0.55 -9.29 -25.79
C HIS A 225 -0.81 -8.60 -25.96
N ASP A 226 -1.02 -7.46 -25.30
CA ASP A 226 -2.26 -6.70 -25.31
C ASP A 226 -2.03 -5.26 -25.78
N GLN A 227 -2.40 -5.00 -27.03
CA GLN A 227 -2.30 -3.67 -27.63
C GLN A 227 -3.22 -2.65 -26.93
N VAL A 228 -4.35 -3.08 -26.34
CA VAL A 228 -5.24 -2.21 -25.59
C VAL A 228 -4.54 -1.74 -24.31
N ALA A 229 -3.83 -2.64 -23.61
CA ALA A 229 -3.03 -2.28 -22.45
C ALA A 229 -1.93 -1.26 -22.80
N GLN A 230 -1.23 -1.44 -23.93
CA GLN A 230 -0.23 -0.47 -24.40
C GLN A 230 -0.83 0.92 -24.66
N ILE A 231 -1.98 0.97 -25.34
CA ILE A 231 -2.69 2.22 -25.63
C ILE A 231 -3.16 2.88 -24.33
N PHE A 232 -3.68 2.09 -23.38
CA PHE A 232 -4.13 2.59 -22.08
C PHE A 232 -2.99 3.25 -21.30
N VAL A 233 -1.86 2.56 -21.14
CA VAL A 233 -0.69 3.10 -20.44
C VAL A 233 -0.14 4.34 -21.16
N SER A 234 -0.12 4.34 -22.49
CA SER A 234 0.30 5.50 -23.28
C SER A 234 -0.61 6.71 -23.11
N ALA A 235 -1.93 6.51 -23.12
CA ALA A 235 -2.91 7.57 -22.88
C ALA A 235 -2.80 8.11 -21.44
N LEU A 236 -2.61 7.21 -20.46
CA LEU A 236 -2.39 7.57 -19.07
C LEU A 236 -1.14 8.42 -18.90
N ALA A 237 -0.02 8.02 -19.50
CA ALA A 237 1.24 8.75 -19.46
C ALA A 237 1.13 10.14 -20.08
N GLN A 238 0.33 10.32 -21.13
CA GLN A 238 0.06 11.63 -21.71
C GLN A 238 -0.72 12.54 -20.77
N ILE A 239 -1.79 12.03 -20.14
CA ILE A 239 -2.58 12.78 -19.17
C ILE A 239 -1.74 13.17 -17.95
N ALA A 240 -0.97 12.21 -17.43
CA ALA A 240 -0.11 12.40 -16.28
C ALA A 240 0.94 13.49 -16.55
N ARG A 241 1.56 13.49 -17.73
CA ARG A 241 2.54 14.52 -18.13
C ARG A 241 1.96 15.93 -18.15
N ILE A 242 0.70 16.10 -18.58
CA ILE A 242 0.03 17.41 -18.58
C ILE A 242 -0.21 17.92 -17.15
N GLN A 243 -0.35 17.00 -16.20
CA GLN A 243 -0.62 17.30 -14.78
C GLN A 243 0.63 17.26 -13.90
N ASP A 244 1.81 17.08 -14.50
CA ASP A 244 3.08 16.88 -13.78
C ASP A 244 3.06 15.68 -12.82
N ILE A 245 2.30 14.64 -13.17
CA ILE A 245 2.19 13.39 -12.43
C ILE A 245 3.21 12.39 -12.98
N THR A 246 3.99 11.80 -12.08
CA THR A 246 4.96 10.74 -12.42
C THR A 246 4.26 9.38 -12.55
N ILE A 247 4.57 8.63 -13.61
CA ILE A 247 4.07 7.26 -13.78
C ILE A 247 5.16 6.24 -13.39
N VAL A 248 4.83 5.38 -12.44
CA VAL A 248 5.64 4.25 -11.99
C VAL A 248 5.04 2.96 -12.55
N ALA A 249 5.84 2.15 -13.25
CA ALA A 249 5.45 0.81 -13.67
C ALA A 249 5.85 -0.22 -12.60
N GLU A 250 4.87 -0.96 -12.06
CA GLU A 250 5.13 -1.96 -11.04
C GLU A 250 5.28 -3.38 -11.57
N GLY A 251 5.95 -4.23 -10.77
CA GLY A 251 6.10 -5.65 -11.08
C GLY A 251 6.86 -5.93 -12.38
N VAL A 252 7.79 -5.05 -12.75
CA VAL A 252 8.70 -5.29 -13.88
C VAL A 252 9.64 -6.43 -13.53
N GLU A 253 9.56 -7.53 -14.26
CA GLU A 253 10.35 -8.76 -14.05
C GLU A 253 11.32 -9.03 -15.19
N THR A 254 11.10 -8.44 -16.37
CA THR A 254 11.92 -8.66 -17.58
C THR A 254 12.38 -7.36 -18.23
N ALA A 255 13.48 -7.45 -19.00
CA ALA A 255 13.97 -6.33 -19.81
C ALA A 255 12.98 -5.91 -20.91
N GLU A 256 12.16 -6.85 -21.40
CA GLU A 256 11.10 -6.58 -22.36
C GLU A 256 9.99 -5.74 -21.75
N GLU A 257 9.47 -6.13 -20.57
CA GLU A 257 8.47 -5.33 -19.82
C GLU A 257 9.00 -3.94 -19.51
N PHE A 258 10.26 -3.81 -19.08
CA PHE A 258 10.90 -2.51 -18.86
C PHE A 258 10.88 -1.65 -20.14
N THR A 259 11.30 -2.23 -21.26
CA THR A 259 11.36 -1.52 -22.56
C THR A 259 9.98 -1.09 -23.01
N LEU A 260 8.98 -1.96 -22.90
CA LEU A 260 7.60 -1.68 -23.28
C LEU A 260 6.98 -0.61 -22.38
N ALA A 261 7.12 -0.71 -21.06
CA ALA A 261 6.62 0.28 -20.12
C ALA A 261 7.27 1.66 -20.34
N ARG A 262 8.58 1.69 -20.58
CA ARG A 262 9.29 2.94 -20.91
C ARG A 262 8.80 3.56 -22.20
N THR A 263 8.58 2.73 -23.24
CA THR A 263 8.06 3.18 -24.54
C THR A 263 6.63 3.71 -24.41
N ALA A 264 5.81 3.07 -23.57
CA ALA A 264 4.47 3.53 -23.23
C ALA A 264 4.44 4.81 -22.38
N GLY A 265 5.60 5.32 -21.95
CA GLY A 265 5.73 6.62 -21.29
C GLY A 265 5.84 6.58 -19.77
N CYS A 266 6.02 5.40 -19.16
CA CYS A 266 6.41 5.31 -17.75
C CYS A 266 7.80 5.92 -17.55
N SER A 267 7.98 6.69 -16.48
CA SER A 267 9.24 7.38 -16.17
C SER A 267 9.95 6.80 -14.94
N ARG A 268 9.26 5.94 -14.18
CA ARG A 268 9.78 5.21 -13.02
C ARG A 268 9.38 3.75 -13.10
N PHE A 269 10.18 2.89 -12.48
CA PHE A 269 10.01 1.45 -12.59
C PHE A 269 10.34 0.75 -11.28
N GLN A 270 9.56 -0.26 -10.94
CA GLN A 270 9.73 -1.08 -9.76
C GLN A 270 9.44 -2.53 -10.10
N GLY A 271 10.23 -3.44 -9.56
CA GLY A 271 10.01 -4.87 -9.74
C GLY A 271 11.26 -5.70 -9.52
N TYR A 272 11.11 -7.03 -9.61
CA TYR A 272 12.19 -7.97 -9.33
C TYR A 272 13.33 -7.91 -10.34
N PHE A 273 13.09 -7.32 -11.52
CA PHE A 273 14.15 -7.02 -12.48
C PHE A 273 15.22 -6.08 -11.89
N PHE A 274 14.82 -5.14 -11.03
CA PHE A 274 15.72 -4.16 -10.40
C PHE A 274 16.16 -4.55 -9.00
N GLY A 275 15.31 -5.27 -8.27
CA GLY A 275 15.61 -5.74 -6.93
C GLY A 275 14.39 -6.28 -6.22
N LYS A 276 14.60 -7.33 -5.43
CA LYS A 276 13.57 -7.82 -4.49
C LYS A 276 13.58 -6.94 -3.23
N PRO A 277 12.44 -6.83 -2.53
CA PRO A 277 12.40 -6.22 -1.21
C PRO A 277 13.47 -6.85 -0.31
N ALA A 278 14.29 -6.02 0.32
CA ALA A 278 15.41 -6.48 1.15
C ALA A 278 15.56 -5.63 2.43
N PRO A 279 16.16 -6.17 3.50
CA PRO A 279 16.48 -5.38 4.69
C PRO A 279 17.34 -4.16 4.38
N ARG A 280 17.23 -3.11 5.20
CA ARG A 280 17.91 -1.82 5.08
C ARG A 280 19.37 -1.94 4.60
N ASP A 281 20.18 -2.76 5.26
CA ASP A 281 21.62 -2.86 4.96
C ASP A 281 21.90 -3.36 3.55
N LYS A 282 21.09 -4.30 3.06
CA LYS A 282 21.18 -4.79 1.68
C LYS A 282 20.68 -3.75 0.68
N ALA A 283 19.59 -3.07 0.99
CA ALA A 283 19.04 -2.02 0.13
C ALA A 283 19.97 -0.79 0.04
N SER A 284 20.64 -0.43 1.13
CA SER A 284 21.59 0.69 1.17
C SER A 284 22.81 0.40 0.29
N ALA A 285 23.29 -0.85 0.28
CA ALA A 285 24.36 -1.28 -0.62
C ALA A 285 24.00 -1.20 -2.11
N LEU A 286 22.70 -1.28 -2.48
CA LEU A 286 22.26 -1.06 -3.86
C LEU A 286 22.23 0.43 -4.24
N CYS A 287 22.15 1.33 -3.25
CA CYS A 287 22.08 2.78 -3.46
C CYS A 287 23.45 3.45 -3.52
N ALA A 288 24.51 2.74 -3.12
CA ALA A 288 25.91 3.18 -3.09
C ALA A 288 26.56 3.10 -4.47
#